data_AF-A0A7S4IS51-F1
#
_entry.id   AF-A0A7S4IS51-F1
#
_cell.length_a   1.000
_cell.length_b   1.000
_cell.length_c   1.000
_cell.angle_alpha   90.00
_cell.angle_beta   90.00
_cell.angle_gamma   90.00
#
_symmetry.space_group_name_H-M   'P 1'
#
loop_
_entity.id
_entity.type
_entity.pdbx_description
1 polymer ?
#
loop_
_entity_poly.entity_id
_entity_poly.type
_entity_poly.pdbx_seq_one_letter_code
_entity_poly.pdbx_strand_id
1 'polypeptide(L)'
;YLVEVSKSARSSCQQCKGKINKGVLRIGKGTDNGEFESVKYYHCGCWRAPRTVKSAEDLEGFKELSSAQQKEVKTQLQQPRKTMASLLTEQIKPGSEGELYTILMGKLSAAALKEILKINGQPQDRLKEDLVAAVVDGMIKGAIPPCPKCGEGRLAYTAEGYNCSGSFDVSAKRFKKCSFSTPTVERTIWRMPAEYREQLQF
;
A
#
# COMPACT_ATOMS: atom_id res chain seq x y z
N TYR A 1 -22.67 -9.65 10.70
CA TYR A 1 -21.34 -9.89 10.11
C TYR A 1 -21.03 -11.36 10.33
N LEU A 2 -20.38 -12.00 9.37
CA LEU A 2 -20.07 -13.42 9.46
C LEU A 2 -18.57 -13.66 9.33
N VAL A 3 -18.11 -14.79 9.85
CA VAL A 3 -16.76 -15.30 9.65
C VAL A 3 -16.84 -16.69 9.06
N GLU A 4 -16.06 -16.95 8.02
CA GLU A 4 -16.04 -18.26 7.36
C GLU A 4 -14.67 -18.55 6.75
N VAL A 5 -14.44 -19.83 6.47
CA VAL A 5 -13.34 -20.28 5.61
C VAL A 5 -13.73 -20.04 4.14
N SER A 6 -12.85 -19.38 3.40
CA SER A 6 -13.09 -19.06 2.00
C SER A 6 -13.28 -20.32 1.15
N LYS A 7 -14.48 -20.49 0.60
CA LYS A 7 -14.85 -21.66 -0.23
C LYS A 7 -14.18 -21.63 -1.62
N SER A 8 -13.77 -20.45 -2.10
CA SER A 8 -13.11 -20.27 -3.40
C SER A 8 -12.20 -19.03 -3.42
N ALA A 9 -11.23 -18.98 -4.33
CA ALA A 9 -10.30 -17.85 -4.47
C ALA A 9 -10.85 -16.68 -5.33
N ARG A 10 -12.18 -16.54 -5.43
CA ARG A 10 -12.83 -15.53 -6.31
C ARG A 10 -13.07 -14.19 -5.63
N SER A 11 -13.12 -14.14 -4.30
CA SER A 11 -13.35 -12.90 -3.56
C SER A 11 -12.08 -12.07 -3.41
N SER A 12 -12.22 -10.75 -3.46
CA SER A 12 -11.16 -9.80 -3.12
C SER A 12 -11.53 -9.02 -1.86
N CYS A 13 -10.54 -8.70 -1.05
CA CYS A 13 -10.73 -7.94 0.17
C CYS A 13 -11.17 -6.50 -0.15
N GLN A 14 -12.25 -6.05 0.46
CA GLN A 14 -12.78 -4.71 0.22
C GLN A 14 -11.90 -3.58 0.78
N GLN A 15 -10.99 -3.89 1.72
CA GLN A 15 -10.08 -2.91 2.34
C GLN A 15 -8.75 -2.75 1.59
N CYS A 16 -8.01 -3.83 1.32
CA CYS A 16 -6.69 -3.78 0.68
C CYS A 16 -6.73 -4.11 -0.82
N LYS A 17 -7.89 -4.53 -1.35
CA LYS A 17 -8.10 -5.00 -2.73
C LYS A 17 -7.32 -6.25 -3.13
N GLY A 18 -6.54 -6.84 -2.21
CA GLY A 18 -5.86 -8.11 -2.43
C GLY A 18 -6.80 -9.31 -2.52
N LYS A 19 -6.36 -10.37 -3.20
CA LYS A 19 -7.12 -11.62 -3.39
C LYS A 19 -7.25 -12.38 -2.07
N ILE A 20 -8.40 -13.02 -1.84
CA ILE A 20 -8.62 -13.92 -0.70
C ILE A 20 -8.63 -15.36 -1.23
N ASN A 21 -7.61 -16.13 -0.89
CA ASN A 21 -7.44 -17.49 -1.38
C ASN A 21 -8.45 -18.47 -0.76
N LYS A 22 -8.68 -19.60 -1.44
CA LYS A 22 -9.49 -20.71 -0.91
C LYS A 22 -8.82 -21.27 0.35
N GLY A 23 -9.62 -21.65 1.35
CA GLY A 23 -9.13 -22.22 2.61
C GLY A 23 -8.69 -21.20 3.65
N VAL A 24 -8.68 -19.90 3.32
CA VAL A 24 -8.28 -18.82 4.25
C VAL A 24 -9.51 -18.25 4.97
N LEU A 25 -9.37 -17.93 6.25
CA LEU A 25 -10.40 -17.24 7.04
C LEU A 25 -10.67 -15.82 6.52
N ARG A 26 -11.94 -15.45 6.43
CA ARG A 26 -12.39 -14.13 5.96
C ARG A 26 -13.63 -13.67 6.71
N ILE A 27 -13.83 -12.36 6.77
CA ILE A 27 -14.98 -11.73 7.41
C ILE A 27 -15.90 -11.16 6.34
N GLY A 28 -17.18 -11.50 6.41
CA GLY A 28 -18.24 -11.07 5.51
C GLY A 28 -19.13 -10.01 6.15
N LYS A 29 -19.40 -8.95 5.40
CA LYS A 29 -20.48 -7.99 5.67
C LYS A 29 -21.61 -8.26 4.69
N GLY A 30 -22.67 -8.92 5.16
CA GLY A 30 -23.92 -9.02 4.41
C GLY A 30 -24.57 -7.65 4.27
N THR A 31 -25.08 -7.36 3.08
CA THR A 31 -25.92 -6.20 2.81
C THR A 31 -27.14 -6.73 2.08
N ASP A 32 -28.31 -6.52 2.67
CA ASP A 32 -29.59 -6.81 2.04
C ASP A 32 -30.16 -5.49 1.51
N ASN A 33 -30.42 -5.45 0.21
CA ASN A 33 -31.02 -4.30 -0.48
C ASN A 33 -32.46 -4.62 -0.94
N GLY A 34 -33.08 -5.68 -0.43
CA GLY A 34 -34.46 -6.10 -0.75
C GLY A 34 -34.61 -6.91 -2.04
N GLU A 35 -33.64 -6.85 -2.96
CA GLU A 35 -33.70 -7.53 -4.26
C GLU A 35 -32.57 -8.58 -4.44
N PHE A 36 -31.41 -8.34 -3.82
CA PHE A 36 -30.26 -9.26 -3.84
C PHE A 36 -29.46 -9.16 -2.54
N GLU A 37 -29.14 -10.31 -1.94
CA GLU A 37 -28.17 -10.38 -0.85
C GLU A 37 -26.75 -10.39 -1.42
N SER A 38 -25.93 -9.42 -1.02
CA SER A 38 -24.51 -9.40 -1.39
C SER A 38 -23.61 -9.36 -0.16
N VAL A 39 -22.57 -10.18 -0.18
CA VAL A 39 -21.59 -10.25 0.90
C VAL A 39 -20.28 -9.62 0.46
N LYS A 40 -19.88 -8.56 1.17
CA LYS A 40 -18.57 -7.93 1.02
C LYS A 40 -17.56 -8.60 1.93
N TYR A 41 -16.48 -9.12 1.36
CA TYR A 41 -15.47 -9.88 2.10
C TYR A 41 -14.21 -9.06 2.43
N TYR A 42 -13.60 -9.40 3.55
CA TYR A 42 -12.36 -8.81 4.07
C TYR A 42 -11.44 -9.93 4.56
N HIS A 43 -10.11 -9.78 4.44
CA HIS A 43 -9.21 -10.60 5.26
C HIS A 43 -9.47 -10.30 6.74
N CYS A 44 -9.33 -11.30 7.62
CA CYS A 44 -9.57 -11.12 9.07
C CYS A 44 -8.75 -9.95 9.64
N GLY A 45 -7.43 -9.89 9.37
CA GLY A 45 -6.57 -8.77 9.79
C GLY A 45 -6.79 -7.43 9.06
N CYS A 46 -7.57 -7.39 7.98
CA CYS A 46 -7.91 -6.15 7.27
C CYS A 46 -9.25 -5.55 7.71
N TRP A 47 -10.08 -6.34 8.38
CA TRP A 47 -11.42 -5.94 8.75
C TRP A 47 -11.39 -4.99 9.95
N ARG A 48 -12.21 -3.93 9.89
CA ARG A 48 -12.42 -3.01 11.00
C ARG A 48 -13.76 -3.35 11.64
N ALA A 49 -13.72 -3.88 12.86
CA ALA A 49 -14.91 -4.16 13.62
C ALA A 49 -15.71 -2.85 13.82
N PRO A 50 -17.02 -2.82 13.47
CA PRO A 50 -17.87 -1.71 13.86
C PRO A 50 -18.11 -1.75 15.37
N ARG A 51 -18.58 -0.63 15.94
CA ARG A 51 -18.88 -0.54 17.38
C ARG A 51 -19.89 -1.58 17.89
N THR A 52 -20.67 -2.17 17.00
CA THR A 52 -21.68 -3.19 17.31
C THR A 52 -21.08 -4.58 17.53
N VAL A 53 -19.83 -4.83 17.10
CA VAL A 53 -19.12 -6.09 17.33
C VAL A 53 -18.07 -5.83 18.40
N LYS A 54 -18.27 -6.41 19.58
CA LYS A 54 -17.39 -6.29 20.76
C LYS A 54 -16.32 -7.37 20.78
N SER A 55 -16.62 -8.56 20.26
CA SER A 55 -15.67 -9.67 20.23
C SER A 55 -15.86 -10.58 19.02
N ALA A 56 -14.95 -11.54 18.85
CA ALA A 56 -15.00 -12.51 17.75
C ALA A 56 -16.28 -13.36 17.80
N GLU A 57 -16.79 -13.61 19.00
CA GLU A 57 -18.01 -14.38 19.27
C GLU A 57 -19.28 -13.71 18.76
N ASP A 58 -19.26 -12.39 18.50
CA ASP A 58 -20.37 -11.66 17.89
C ASP A 58 -20.47 -11.88 16.37
N LEU A 59 -19.50 -12.61 15.78
CA LEU A 59 -19.51 -12.96 14.37
C LEU A 59 -20.30 -14.25 14.15
N GLU A 60 -21.28 -14.18 13.25
CA GLU A 60 -22.00 -15.36 12.79
C GLU A 60 -21.04 -16.36 12.13
N GLY A 61 -21.20 -17.66 12.40
CA GLY A 61 -20.27 -18.68 11.90
C GLY A 61 -19.04 -18.90 12.78
N PHE A 62 -18.83 -18.11 13.85
CA PHE A 62 -17.65 -18.24 14.70
C PHE A 62 -17.62 -19.55 15.50
N LYS A 63 -18.78 -19.99 16.03
CA LYS A 63 -18.86 -21.18 16.89
C LYS A 63 -18.68 -22.48 16.10
N GLU A 64 -18.97 -22.43 14.81
CA GLU A 64 -18.89 -23.52 13.84
C GLU A 64 -17.46 -23.73 13.33
N LEU A 65 -16.55 -22.79 13.58
CA LEU A 65 -15.13 -22.95 13.30
C LEU A 65 -14.49 -23.95 14.27
N SER A 66 -13.47 -24.67 13.80
CA SER A 66 -12.63 -25.50 14.68
C SER A 66 -11.95 -24.66 15.78
N SER A 67 -11.60 -25.26 16.90
CA SER A 67 -10.93 -24.55 18.01
C SER A 67 -9.64 -23.84 17.56
N ALA A 68 -8.90 -24.42 16.61
CA ALA A 68 -7.72 -23.79 16.02
C ALA A 68 -8.08 -22.52 15.23
N GLN A 69 -9.13 -22.57 14.40
CA GLN A 69 -9.61 -21.42 13.63
C GLN A 69 -10.22 -20.33 14.51
N GLN A 70 -10.95 -20.71 15.57
CA GLN A 70 -11.46 -19.75 16.55
C GLN A 70 -10.33 -18.95 17.21
N LYS A 71 -9.26 -19.65 17.62
CA LYS A 71 -8.06 -19.01 18.17
C LYS A 71 -7.42 -18.06 17.16
N GLU A 72 -7.27 -18.51 15.91
CA GLU A 72 -6.71 -17.70 14.83
C GLU A 72 -7.51 -16.42 14.57
N VAL A 73 -8.85 -16.51 14.50
CA VAL A 73 -9.70 -15.32 14.33
C VAL A 73 -9.54 -14.36 15.51
N LYS A 74 -9.54 -14.85 16.75
CA LYS A 74 -9.34 -13.99 17.94
C LYS A 74 -7.98 -13.28 17.89
N THR A 75 -6.91 -13.99 17.54
CA THR A 75 -5.58 -13.41 17.38
C THR A 75 -5.55 -12.37 16.26
N GLN A 76 -6.15 -12.68 15.10
CA GLN A 76 -6.16 -11.78 13.95
C GLN A 76 -7.03 -10.52 14.10
N LEU A 77 -7.97 -10.53 15.04
CA LEU A 77 -8.76 -9.34 15.40
C LEU A 77 -8.08 -8.47 16.46
N GLN A 78 -7.17 -9.05 17.24
CA GLN A 78 -6.38 -8.34 18.26
C GLN A 78 -5.07 -7.79 17.74
N GLN A 79 -4.55 -8.33 16.63
CA GLN A 79 -3.29 -7.85 16.06
C GLN A 79 -3.40 -6.38 15.62
N PRO A 80 -2.42 -5.53 15.99
CA PRO A 80 -2.33 -4.19 15.44
C PRO A 80 -2.21 -4.27 13.92
N ARG A 81 -2.76 -3.27 13.23
CA ARG A 81 -2.84 -3.24 11.77
C ARG A 81 -1.43 -3.40 11.19
N LYS A 82 -1.17 -4.51 10.47
CA LYS A 82 -0.01 -4.56 9.57
C LYS A 82 -0.29 -3.62 8.41
N THR A 83 0.26 -2.42 8.49
CA THR A 83 0.30 -1.51 7.34
C THR A 83 1.20 -2.11 6.26
N MET A 84 1.06 -1.65 5.02
CA MET A 84 2.04 -1.98 3.98
C MET A 84 3.47 -1.69 4.45
N ALA A 85 3.67 -0.67 5.29
CA ALA A 85 4.93 -0.35 5.94
C ALA A 85 5.41 -1.46 6.90
N SER A 86 4.54 -2.02 7.74
CA SER A 86 4.86 -3.13 8.67
C SER A 86 5.16 -4.45 7.94
N LEU A 87 4.47 -4.74 6.84
CA LEU A 87 4.76 -5.91 6.00
C LEU A 87 6.09 -5.77 5.26
N LEU A 88 6.44 -4.55 4.84
CA LEU A 88 7.77 -4.26 4.29
C LEU A 88 8.86 -4.41 5.36
N THR A 89 8.63 -3.92 6.60
CA THR A 89 9.67 -3.97 7.66
C THR A 89 9.98 -5.40 8.12
N GLU A 90 9.01 -6.31 8.12
CA GLU A 90 9.23 -7.72 8.49
C GLU A 90 10.07 -8.51 7.46
N GLN A 91 10.27 -7.97 6.25
CA GLN A 91 10.99 -8.66 5.15
C GLN A 91 12.35 -8.00 4.80
N ILE A 92 12.76 -6.95 5.49
CA ILE A 92 14.01 -6.22 5.19
C ILE A 92 15.13 -6.69 6.12
N LYS A 93 16.17 -7.32 5.56
CA LYS A 93 17.42 -7.58 6.27
C LYS A 93 18.08 -6.25 6.67
N PRO A 94 18.74 -6.18 7.84
CA PRO A 94 19.30 -4.93 8.36
C PRO A 94 20.39 -4.40 7.43
N GLY A 95 20.15 -3.20 6.90
CA GLY A 95 21.04 -2.43 6.04
C GLY A 95 20.57 -0.97 6.01
N SER A 96 21.41 -0.09 5.44
CA SER A 96 21.26 1.39 5.44
C SER A 96 19.85 1.90 5.05
N GLU A 97 19.11 1.16 4.23
CA GLU A 97 17.73 1.49 3.85
C GLU A 97 16.76 1.57 5.05
N GLY A 98 16.84 0.61 5.98
CA GLY A 98 15.98 0.58 7.17
C GLY A 98 16.36 1.64 8.21
N GLU A 99 17.65 1.93 8.33
CA GLU A 99 18.17 2.98 9.20
C GLU A 99 17.73 4.37 8.70
N LEU A 100 17.91 4.64 7.40
CA LEU A 100 17.43 5.85 6.74
C LEU A 100 15.93 6.04 6.91
N TYR A 101 15.14 4.96 6.74
CA TYR A 101 13.69 5.00 6.94
C TYR A 101 13.34 5.46 8.36
N THR A 102 13.97 4.87 9.36
CA THR A 102 13.72 5.19 10.77
C THR A 102 14.08 6.65 11.08
N ILE A 103 15.24 7.11 10.61
CA ILE A 103 15.72 8.48 10.81
C ILE A 103 14.75 9.49 10.18
N LEU A 104 14.39 9.30 8.90
CA LEU A 104 13.51 10.22 8.18
C LEU A 104 12.10 10.24 8.78
N MET A 105 11.58 9.09 9.19
CA MET A 105 10.26 8.97 9.80
C MET A 105 10.16 9.75 11.12
N GLY A 106 11.23 9.71 11.93
CA GLY A 106 11.31 10.42 13.20
C GLY A 106 11.64 11.91 13.07
N LYS A 107 12.58 12.27 12.19
CA LYS A 107 13.11 13.64 12.10
C LYS A 107 12.34 14.54 11.14
N LEU A 108 11.73 14.01 10.08
CA LEU A 108 11.05 14.81 9.07
C LEU A 108 9.53 14.81 9.21
N SER A 109 8.94 15.97 8.96
CA SER A 109 7.49 16.15 8.85
C SER A 109 6.99 15.68 7.48
N ALA A 110 5.68 15.40 7.38
CA ALA A 110 5.07 15.09 6.08
C ALA A 110 5.19 16.25 5.07
N ALA A 111 5.25 17.49 5.55
CA ALA A 111 5.45 18.67 4.70
C ALA A 111 6.88 18.69 4.10
N ALA A 112 7.90 18.47 4.94
CA ALA A 112 9.29 18.37 4.50
C ALA A 112 9.49 17.24 3.48
N LEU A 113 8.93 16.06 3.74
CA LEU A 113 9.01 14.92 2.80
C LEU A 113 8.37 15.25 1.45
N LYS A 114 7.22 15.93 1.43
CA LYS A 114 6.56 16.37 0.18
C LYS A 114 7.41 17.37 -0.59
N GLU A 115 8.09 18.27 0.10
CA GLU A 115 9.00 19.24 -0.53
C GLU A 115 10.20 18.56 -1.18
N ILE A 116 10.85 17.63 -0.46
CA ILE A 116 11.95 16.84 -1.01
C ILE A 116 11.49 16.09 -2.27
N LEU A 117 10.32 15.43 -2.22
CA LEU A 117 9.75 14.73 -3.36
C LEU A 117 9.41 15.68 -4.52
N LYS A 118 8.93 16.90 -4.23
CA LYS A 118 8.65 17.94 -5.24
C LYS A 118 9.88 18.30 -6.05
N ILE A 119 11.00 18.57 -5.37
CA ILE A 119 12.26 18.96 -6.01
C ILE A 119 12.78 17.86 -6.94
N ASN A 120 12.51 16.61 -6.58
CA ASN A 120 12.89 15.43 -7.37
C ASN A 120 11.81 14.99 -8.38
N GLY A 121 10.76 15.78 -8.60
CA GLY A 121 9.70 15.46 -9.57
C GLY A 121 8.83 14.26 -9.20
N GLN A 122 8.83 13.85 -7.93
CA GLN A 122 8.15 12.65 -7.45
C GLN A 122 6.71 12.93 -6.95
N PRO A 123 5.84 11.90 -6.83
CA PRO A 123 4.48 12.04 -6.29
C PRO A 123 4.47 12.39 -4.80
N GLN A 124 3.50 13.21 -4.38
CA GLN A 124 3.38 13.74 -3.00
C GLN A 124 2.05 13.37 -2.32
N ASP A 125 1.13 12.79 -3.09
CA ASP A 125 -0.23 12.40 -2.74
C ASP A 125 -0.26 11.03 -2.04
N ARG A 126 0.54 10.90 -0.97
CA ARG A 126 0.71 9.64 -0.24
C ARG A 126 0.66 9.86 1.28
N LEU A 127 0.50 8.76 2.02
CA LEU A 127 0.62 8.75 3.48
C LEU A 127 2.07 9.00 3.90
N LYS A 128 2.31 9.41 5.15
CA LYS A 128 3.65 9.79 5.62
C LYS A 128 4.66 8.65 5.43
N GLU A 129 4.26 7.43 5.74
CA GLU A 129 5.07 6.21 5.61
C GLU A 129 5.53 6.02 4.15
N ASP A 130 4.61 6.18 3.20
CA ASP A 130 4.88 6.02 1.77
C ASP A 130 5.75 7.17 1.23
N LEU A 131 5.63 8.38 1.79
CA LEU A 131 6.51 9.49 1.47
C LEU A 131 7.94 9.21 1.94
N VAL A 132 8.12 8.67 3.16
CA VAL A 132 9.44 8.26 3.67
C VAL A 132 10.05 7.19 2.78
N ALA A 133 9.30 6.13 2.46
CA ALA A 133 9.80 5.06 1.59
C ALA A 133 10.24 5.59 0.22
N ALA A 134 9.48 6.51 -0.37
CA ALA A 134 9.83 7.14 -1.64
C ALA A 134 11.09 8.02 -1.56
N VAL A 135 11.29 8.76 -0.45
CA VAL A 135 12.52 9.53 -0.23
C VAL A 135 13.72 8.61 -0.06
N VAL A 136 13.60 7.54 0.73
CA VAL A 136 14.68 6.55 0.91
C VAL A 136 15.07 5.90 -0.43
N ASP A 137 14.09 5.43 -1.20
CA ASP A 137 14.34 4.83 -2.53
C ASP A 137 15.03 5.83 -3.46
N GLY A 138 14.59 7.09 -3.42
CA GLY A 138 15.21 8.19 -4.15
C GLY A 138 16.66 8.46 -3.74
N MET A 139 16.95 8.49 -2.44
CA MET A 139 18.29 8.72 -1.91
C MET A 139 19.28 7.60 -2.30
N ILE A 140 18.83 6.35 -2.28
CA ILE A 140 19.68 5.18 -2.54
C ILE A 140 19.86 4.94 -4.05
N LYS A 141 18.76 5.02 -4.81
CA LYS A 141 18.73 4.57 -6.21
C LYS A 141 18.63 5.73 -7.20
N GLY A 142 18.38 6.95 -6.74
CA GLY A 142 18.11 8.12 -7.59
C GLY A 142 16.62 8.34 -7.84
N ALA A 143 16.30 9.52 -8.36
CA ALA A 143 14.94 9.91 -8.71
C ALA A 143 14.47 9.19 -9.99
N ILE A 144 13.20 8.77 -10.00
CA ILE A 144 12.59 8.18 -11.19
C ILE A 144 12.39 9.31 -12.22
N PRO A 145 12.92 9.18 -13.45
CA PRO A 145 12.81 10.23 -14.45
C PRO A 145 11.38 10.35 -14.97
N PRO A 146 11.05 11.48 -15.64
CA PRO A 146 9.86 11.56 -16.46
C PRO A 146 9.86 10.47 -17.54
N CYS A 147 8.67 10.12 -18.01
CA CYS A 147 8.52 9.15 -19.09
C CYS A 147 9.24 9.66 -20.36
N PRO A 148 10.19 8.89 -20.92
CA PRO A 148 10.92 9.31 -22.12
C PRO A 148 10.04 9.35 -23.37
N LYS A 149 8.87 8.71 -23.35
CA LYS A 149 7.93 8.69 -24.48
C LYS A 149 7.01 9.91 -24.52
N CYS A 150 6.48 10.35 -23.37
CA CYS A 150 5.50 11.44 -23.34
C CYS A 150 5.96 12.69 -22.59
N GLY A 151 7.16 12.68 -21.97
CA GLY A 151 7.76 13.82 -21.29
C GLY A 151 7.11 14.20 -19.95
N GLU A 152 5.80 14.02 -19.80
CA GLU A 152 5.05 14.46 -18.61
C GLU A 152 4.57 13.31 -17.73
N GLY A 153 4.44 12.12 -18.31
CA GLY A 153 3.96 10.95 -17.58
C GLY A 153 4.97 10.48 -16.56
N ARG A 154 4.49 9.96 -15.42
CA ARG A 154 5.34 9.42 -14.37
C ARG A 154 5.47 7.92 -14.53
N LEU A 155 6.68 7.40 -14.31
CA LEU A 155 6.93 5.97 -14.30
C LEU A 155 6.65 5.42 -12.90
N ALA A 156 5.88 4.35 -12.82
CA ALA A 156 5.66 3.56 -11.61
C ALA A 156 6.30 2.19 -11.78
N TYR A 157 7.00 1.70 -10.76
CA TYR A 157 7.56 0.36 -10.75
C TYR A 157 6.50 -0.66 -10.32
N THR A 158 6.34 -1.72 -11.10
CA THR A 158 5.48 -2.88 -10.82
C THR A 158 6.29 -4.17 -10.99
N ALA A 159 5.66 -5.33 -10.79
CA ALA A 159 6.30 -6.64 -10.96
C ALA A 159 6.86 -6.88 -12.39
N GLU A 160 6.34 -6.16 -13.39
CA GLU A 160 6.71 -6.29 -14.80
C GLU A 160 7.70 -5.19 -15.25
N GLY A 161 8.15 -4.34 -14.33
CA GLY A 161 9.04 -3.22 -14.60
C GLY A 161 8.35 -1.86 -14.45
N TYR A 162 8.90 -0.85 -15.12
CA TYR A 162 8.38 0.52 -15.11
C TYR A 162 7.30 0.70 -16.15
N ASN A 163 6.17 1.29 -15.74
CA ASN A 163 5.07 1.66 -16.63
C ASN A 163 4.69 3.12 -16.45
N CYS A 164 4.38 3.79 -17.56
CA CYS A 164 3.92 5.17 -17.54
C CYS A 164 2.42 5.25 -17.21
N SER A 165 2.06 6.13 -16.28
CA SER A 165 0.66 6.44 -15.93
C SER A 165 0.09 7.66 -16.68
N GLY A 166 0.89 8.32 -17.53
CA GLY A 166 0.48 9.51 -18.27
C GLY A 166 -0.75 9.26 -19.14
N SER A 167 -1.74 10.15 -19.07
CA SER A 167 -3.02 10.00 -19.79
C SER A 167 -3.39 11.20 -20.67
N PHE A 168 -2.49 12.17 -20.79
CA PHE A 168 -2.66 13.36 -21.62
C PHE A 168 -1.48 13.49 -22.59
N ASP A 169 -1.78 13.70 -23.85
CA ASP A 169 -0.79 13.94 -24.90
C ASP A 169 -0.80 15.44 -25.23
N VAL A 170 0.27 16.12 -24.83
CA VAL A 170 0.41 17.59 -24.98
C VAL A 170 0.51 17.98 -26.45
N SER A 171 1.20 17.17 -27.26
CA SER A 171 1.37 17.42 -28.70
C SER A 171 0.03 17.32 -29.41
N ALA A 172 -0.77 16.31 -29.08
CA ALA A 172 -2.10 16.09 -29.67
C ALA A 172 -3.23 16.83 -28.93
N LYS A 173 -2.93 17.55 -27.85
CA LYS A 173 -3.87 18.27 -26.97
C LYS A 173 -5.12 17.46 -26.62
N ARG A 174 -4.96 16.16 -26.33
CA ARG A 174 -6.08 15.25 -26.03
C ARG A 174 -5.72 14.19 -25.01
N PHE A 175 -6.75 13.63 -24.38
CA PHE A 175 -6.59 12.46 -23.52
C PHE A 175 -6.20 11.24 -24.37
N LYS A 176 -5.00 10.73 -24.11
CA LYS A 176 -4.47 9.52 -24.73
C LYS A 176 -3.53 8.86 -23.71
N LYS A 177 -3.85 7.62 -23.34
CA LYS A 177 -3.04 6.85 -22.40
C LYS A 177 -1.67 6.54 -22.99
N CYS A 178 -0.62 6.86 -22.25
CA CYS A 178 0.74 6.49 -22.59
C CYS A 178 0.92 4.98 -22.39
N SER A 179 1.48 4.31 -23.40
CA SER A 179 1.75 2.87 -23.38
C SER A 179 3.23 2.55 -23.19
N PHE A 180 4.02 3.48 -22.62
CA PHE A 180 5.43 3.24 -22.37
C PHE A 180 5.62 2.27 -21.20
N SER A 181 6.41 1.22 -21.43
CA SER A 181 6.91 0.32 -20.40
C SER A 181 8.37 -0.06 -20.68
N THR A 182 9.13 -0.34 -19.62
CA THR A 182 10.52 -0.78 -19.69
C THR A 182 10.88 -1.59 -18.45
N PRO A 183 11.68 -2.67 -18.54
CA PRO A 183 12.13 -3.42 -17.35
C PRO A 183 13.03 -2.57 -16.44
N THR A 184 13.82 -1.66 -17.00
CA THR A 184 14.81 -0.84 -16.30
C THR A 184 14.73 0.62 -16.72
N VAL A 185 15.09 1.53 -15.81
CA VAL A 185 15.20 2.96 -16.09
C VAL A 185 16.47 3.51 -15.46
N GLU A 186 17.17 4.38 -16.19
CA GLU A 186 18.26 5.18 -15.63
C GLU A 186 17.66 6.28 -14.76
N ARG A 187 17.97 6.23 -13.47
CA ARG A 187 17.45 7.19 -12.49
C ARG A 187 18.30 8.44 -12.49
N THR A 188 17.66 9.59 -12.28
CA THR A 188 18.35 10.89 -12.19
C THR A 188 18.93 11.10 -10.81
N ILE A 189 19.91 12.00 -10.72
CA ILE A 189 20.57 12.34 -9.45
C ILE A 189 19.54 12.88 -8.46
N TRP A 190 19.49 12.28 -7.27
CA TRP A 190 18.64 12.74 -6.18
C TRP A 190 19.16 14.04 -5.57
N ARG A 191 18.29 15.02 -5.41
CA ARG A 191 18.59 16.33 -4.84
C ARG A 191 17.97 16.44 -3.46
N MET A 192 18.83 16.46 -2.44
CA MET A 192 18.43 16.75 -1.06
C MET A 192 18.69 18.24 -0.76
N PRO A 193 17.69 19.03 -0.32
CA PRO A 193 17.91 20.40 0.13
C PRO A 193 18.91 20.48 1.30
N ALA A 194 19.69 21.55 1.35
CA ALA A 194 20.75 21.72 2.35
C ALA A 194 20.21 21.72 3.79
N GLU A 195 19.09 22.41 4.03
CA GLU A 195 18.38 22.45 5.32
C GLU A 195 18.13 21.05 5.88
N TYR A 196 17.65 20.13 5.04
CA TYR A 196 17.36 18.76 5.46
C TYR A 196 18.63 17.90 5.60
N ARG A 197 19.69 18.19 4.84
CA ARG A 197 20.99 17.50 5.04
C ARG A 197 21.56 17.80 6.43
N GLU A 198 21.54 19.07 6.83
CA GLU A 198 22.01 19.51 8.15
C GLU A 198 21.16 18.92 9.29
N GLN A 199 19.83 18.94 9.15
CA GLN A 199 18.91 18.37 10.15
C GLN A 199 19.11 16.85 10.34
N LEU A 200 19.47 16.15 9.26
CA LEU A 200 19.67 14.71 9.28
C LEU A 200 21.08 14.31 9.70
N GLN A 201 22.03 15.27 9.75
CA GLN A 201 23.46 15.06 10.04
C GLN A 201 24.14 14.13 9.03
N PHE A 202 23.77 14.25 7.75
CA PHE A 202 24.47 13.62 6.64
C PHE A 202 25.74 14.38 6.26
#